data_AF-X0W3V4-F1
#
_entry.id   AF-X0W3V4-F1
#
_cell.length_a   1.000
_cell.length_b   1.000
_cell.length_c   1.000
_cell.angle_alpha   90.00
_cell.angle_beta   90.00
_cell.angle_gamma   90.00
#
_symmetry.space_group_name_H-M   'P 1'
#
loop_
_entity.id
_entity.type
_entity.pdbx_description
1 polymer ?
#
loop_
_entity_poly.entity_id
_entity_poly.type
_entity_poly.pdbx_seq_one_letter_code
_entity_poly.pdbx_strand_id
1 'polypeptide(L)'
;FFRDERDPNPRSRRLFAFHKPETLSEWGSQGDTLRDRLKRLPPLITAGLRDCQIQAIENLEESFAGARPRALIQMATGSGKTYTAVSSTYRLVKFANARRVLFLVDRSNLGRQTLREFQQYITPDDGRKFTELYNVQWLTTNTLDPVSRVCITTIQRLYSMLSGEPELEDSEIEEQSVFDTLPQDVGPKEVSYNPNIPIEMFDFIVTDECHRSIYNLWRQVLEYFDAFIIGLTATPSKQTLGFFNQNLVMEYSHERAVAD
;
A
#
# COMPACT_ATOMS: atom_id res chain seq x y z
N PHE A 1 -13.29 -2.89 -17.57
CA PHE A 1 -13.87 -3.27 -16.25
C PHE A 1 -13.67 -4.76 -16.06
N PHE A 2 -13.56 -5.22 -14.82
CA PHE A 2 -13.41 -6.62 -14.46
C PHE A 2 -14.29 -6.96 -13.26
N ARG A 3 -14.83 -8.17 -13.24
CA ARG A 3 -15.65 -8.72 -12.17
C ARG A 3 -15.29 -10.19 -12.03
N ASP A 4 -15.00 -10.62 -10.82
CA ASP A 4 -14.77 -12.03 -10.51
C ASP A 4 -16.01 -12.57 -9.80
N GLU A 5 -16.73 -13.50 -10.45
CA GLU A 5 -17.96 -14.09 -9.89
C GLU A 5 -17.69 -15.03 -8.72
N ARG A 6 -16.42 -15.36 -8.45
CA ARG A 6 -16.02 -16.19 -7.31
C ARG A 6 -15.86 -15.37 -6.03
N ASP A 7 -15.76 -14.05 -6.15
CA ASP A 7 -15.70 -13.17 -4.99
C ASP A 7 -17.01 -13.30 -4.17
N PRO A 8 -16.97 -13.16 -2.83
CA PRO A 8 -18.19 -13.30 -2.01
C PRO A 8 -19.28 -12.27 -2.32
N ASN A 9 -18.86 -11.10 -2.80
CA ASN A 9 -19.72 -10.00 -3.22
C ASN A 9 -19.17 -9.48 -4.56
N PRO A 10 -19.44 -10.16 -5.69
CA PRO A 10 -18.89 -9.78 -6.99
C PRO A 10 -19.26 -8.35 -7.34
N ARG A 11 -18.24 -7.53 -7.63
CA ARG A 11 -18.43 -6.13 -8.04
C ARG A 11 -17.54 -5.82 -9.23
N SER A 12 -18.12 -5.19 -10.24
CA SER A 12 -17.36 -4.64 -11.35
C SER A 12 -16.44 -3.53 -10.87
N ARG A 13 -15.17 -3.61 -11.23
CA ARG A 13 -14.17 -2.57 -10.97
C ARG A 13 -13.50 -2.15 -12.27
N ARG A 14 -13.09 -0.89 -12.34
CA ARG A 14 -12.35 -0.38 -13.49
C ARG A 14 -10.91 -0.89 -13.37
N LEU A 15 -10.35 -1.35 -14.48
CA LEU A 15 -8.94 -1.72 -14.57
C LEU A 15 -8.23 -0.72 -15.46
N PHE A 16 -6.94 -0.51 -15.19
CA PHE A 16 -6.07 0.27 -16.06
C PHE A 16 -5.81 -0.46 -17.40
N ALA A 17 -5.57 -1.77 -17.34
CA ALA A 17 -5.39 -2.67 -18.49
C ALA A 17 -6.11 -4.00 -18.24
N PHE A 18 -5.92 -5.01 -19.10
CA PHE A 18 -6.41 -6.37 -18.83
C PHE A 18 -5.36 -7.20 -18.10
N HIS A 19 -5.81 -8.05 -17.17
CA HIS A 19 -4.97 -9.07 -16.55
C HIS A 19 -4.43 -10.02 -17.62
N LYS A 20 -3.23 -10.56 -17.38
CA LYS A 20 -2.63 -11.56 -18.26
C LYS A 20 -3.43 -12.87 -18.23
N PRO A 21 -3.54 -13.60 -19.35
CA PRO A 21 -4.22 -14.89 -19.39
C PRO A 21 -3.71 -15.90 -18.36
N GLU A 22 -2.40 -15.93 -18.13
CA GLU A 22 -1.74 -16.83 -17.18
C GLU A 22 -2.18 -16.52 -15.74
N THR A 23 -2.27 -15.23 -15.38
CA THR A 23 -2.79 -14.77 -14.09
C THR A 23 -4.22 -15.23 -13.88
N LEU A 24 -5.09 -15.06 -14.89
CA LEU A 24 -6.49 -15.48 -14.80
C LEU A 24 -6.62 -17.00 -14.67
N SER A 25 -5.79 -17.77 -15.37
CA SER A 25 -5.74 -19.23 -15.26
C SER A 25 -5.28 -19.67 -13.87
N GLU A 26 -4.22 -19.06 -13.34
CA GLU A 26 -3.74 -19.32 -11.97
C GLU A 26 -4.85 -19.02 -10.96
N TRP A 27 -5.49 -17.85 -11.09
CA TRP A 27 -6.60 -17.47 -10.23
C TRP A 27 -7.72 -18.50 -10.30
N GLY A 28 -8.15 -18.91 -11.50
CA GLY A 28 -9.19 -19.91 -11.70
C GLY A 28 -8.91 -21.27 -11.06
N SER A 29 -7.63 -21.60 -10.85
CA SER A 29 -7.22 -22.84 -10.17
C SER A 29 -7.20 -22.74 -8.64
N GLN A 30 -7.25 -21.53 -8.08
CA GLN A 30 -7.28 -21.29 -6.64
C GLN A 30 -8.70 -21.49 -6.11
N GLY A 31 -8.81 -22.02 -4.88
CA GLY A 31 -10.09 -22.18 -4.19
C GLY A 31 -10.70 -20.83 -3.83
N ASP A 32 -10.19 -20.21 -2.77
CA ASP A 32 -10.71 -18.94 -2.29
C ASP A 32 -10.07 -17.75 -3.01
N THR A 33 -10.83 -16.69 -3.29
CA THR A 33 -10.27 -15.44 -3.82
C THR A 33 -9.60 -14.62 -2.70
N LEU A 34 -8.81 -13.60 -3.06
CA LEU A 34 -8.26 -12.66 -2.08
C LEU A 34 -9.39 -12.00 -1.26
N ARG A 35 -10.49 -11.59 -1.90
CA ARG A 35 -11.63 -10.96 -1.23
C ARG A 35 -12.37 -11.89 -0.29
N ASP A 36 -12.38 -13.19 -0.60
CA ASP A 36 -12.94 -14.19 0.31
C ASP A 36 -12.05 -14.41 1.55
N ARG A 37 -10.73 -14.51 1.37
CA ARG A 37 -9.80 -14.61 2.51
C ARG A 37 -9.83 -13.36 3.39
N LEU A 38 -10.04 -12.18 2.82
CA LEU A 38 -10.18 -10.92 3.56
C LEU A 38 -11.40 -10.87 4.49
N LYS A 39 -12.39 -11.76 4.34
CA LYS A 39 -13.51 -11.88 5.28
C LYS A 39 -13.23 -12.79 6.47
N ARG A 40 -12.12 -13.54 6.41
CA ARG A 40 -11.83 -14.66 7.32
C ARG A 40 -10.48 -14.51 8.02
N LEU A 41 -9.96 -13.28 8.14
CA LEU A 41 -8.79 -13.06 8.98
C LEU A 41 -9.12 -13.45 10.43
N PRO A 42 -8.20 -14.14 11.13
CA PRO A 42 -8.38 -14.44 12.54
C PRO A 42 -8.37 -13.16 13.38
N PRO A 43 -8.87 -13.17 14.62
CA PRO A 43 -8.80 -12.02 15.52
C PRO A 43 -7.39 -11.41 15.63
N LEU A 44 -7.32 -10.09 15.83
CA LEU A 44 -6.06 -9.39 16.03
C LEU A 44 -5.43 -9.78 17.37
N ILE A 45 -4.14 -10.13 17.35
CA ILE A 45 -3.35 -10.23 18.58
C ILE A 45 -2.99 -8.81 19.00
N THR A 46 -3.57 -8.35 20.10
CA THR A 46 -3.46 -6.97 20.57
C THR A 46 -2.28 -6.71 21.49
N ALA A 47 -1.62 -7.77 21.99
CA ALA A 47 -0.47 -7.64 22.87
C ALA A 47 0.66 -6.82 22.20
N GLY A 48 1.10 -5.75 22.87
CA GLY A 48 2.14 -4.85 22.36
C GLY A 48 1.66 -3.76 21.40
N LEU A 49 0.37 -3.75 21.03
CA LEU A 49 -0.23 -2.67 20.24
C LEU A 49 -0.83 -1.60 21.15
N ARG A 50 -0.80 -0.35 20.68
CA ARG A 50 -1.58 0.75 21.27
C ARG A 50 -3.03 0.67 20.82
N ASP A 51 -3.97 1.19 21.61
CA ASP A 51 -5.41 1.19 21.28
C ASP A 51 -5.71 1.82 19.92
N CYS A 52 -5.03 2.92 19.57
CA CYS A 52 -5.18 3.56 18.27
C CYS A 52 -4.71 2.68 17.09
N GLN A 53 -3.71 1.82 17.32
CA GLN A 53 -3.21 0.88 16.32
C GLN A 53 -4.16 -0.32 16.18
N ILE A 54 -4.67 -0.83 17.31
CA ILE A 54 -5.71 -1.89 17.34
C ILE A 54 -6.91 -1.44 16.53
N GLN A 55 -7.48 -0.29 16.88
CA GLN A 55 -8.65 0.28 16.20
C GLN A 55 -8.39 0.50 14.71
N ALA A 56 -7.22 1.02 14.33
CA ALA A 56 -6.87 1.22 12.93
C ALA A 56 -6.81 -0.08 12.12
N ILE A 57 -6.21 -1.13 12.68
CA ILE A 57 -6.06 -2.44 12.00
C ILE A 57 -7.42 -3.12 11.86
N GLU A 58 -8.22 -3.17 12.92
CA GLU A 58 -9.55 -3.81 12.90
C GLU A 58 -10.50 -3.11 11.91
N ASN A 59 -10.54 -1.77 11.94
CA ASN A 59 -11.38 -1.01 11.01
C ASN A 59 -10.90 -1.15 9.56
N LEU A 60 -9.59 -1.29 9.33
CA LEU A 60 -9.04 -1.55 8.00
C LEU A 60 -9.50 -2.92 7.47
N GLU A 61 -9.43 -3.95 8.32
CA GLU A 61 -9.88 -5.31 7.97
C GLU A 61 -11.38 -5.37 7.69
N GLU A 62 -12.20 -4.70 8.50
CA GLU A 62 -13.64 -4.56 8.25
C GLU A 62 -13.89 -3.87 6.90
N SER A 63 -13.12 -2.83 6.59
CA SER A 63 -13.21 -2.12 5.32
C SER A 63 -12.98 -3.04 4.11
N PHE A 64 -11.92 -3.84 4.20
CA PHE A 64 -11.52 -4.78 3.16
C PHE A 64 -12.47 -5.97 3.02
N ALA A 65 -12.95 -6.53 4.13
CA ALA A 65 -14.01 -7.54 4.16
C ALA A 65 -15.31 -7.02 3.49
N GLY A 66 -15.59 -5.72 3.66
CA GLY A 66 -16.68 -4.99 3.01
C GLY A 66 -16.44 -4.64 1.53
N ALA A 67 -15.34 -5.13 0.93
CA ALA A 67 -14.95 -4.86 -0.46
C ALA A 67 -14.79 -3.35 -0.77
N ARG A 68 -14.28 -2.56 0.19
CA ARG A 68 -13.90 -1.15 0.01
C ARG A 68 -12.40 -1.06 -0.29
N PRO A 69 -11.97 -1.00 -1.57
CA PRO A 69 -10.57 -1.21 -1.93
C PRO A 69 -9.65 -0.05 -1.59
N ARG A 70 -10.19 1.12 -1.23
CA ARG A 70 -9.40 2.30 -0.85
C ARG A 70 -9.76 2.66 0.57
N ALA A 71 -8.80 2.59 1.50
CA ALA A 71 -9.00 2.93 2.90
C ALA A 71 -7.95 3.95 3.35
N LEU A 72 -8.37 4.93 4.14
CA LEU A 72 -7.51 5.99 4.66
C LEU A 72 -7.44 5.91 6.19
N ILE A 73 -6.23 5.90 6.73
CA ILE A 73 -5.95 5.96 8.16
C ILE A 73 -5.35 7.33 8.46
N GLN A 74 -6.05 8.13 9.26
CA GLN A 74 -5.53 9.39 9.79
C GLN A 74 -4.99 9.15 11.20
N MET A 75 -3.67 9.30 11.38
CA MET A 75 -3.07 9.28 12.72
C MET A 75 -2.00 10.35 12.88
N ALA A 76 -2.01 11.00 14.04
CA ALA A 76 -1.01 12.00 14.43
C ALA A 76 0.43 11.49 14.26
N THR A 77 1.37 12.38 13.94
CA THR A 77 2.79 12.04 13.87
C THR A 77 3.27 11.49 15.21
N GLY A 78 4.09 10.42 15.20
CA GLY A 78 4.57 9.74 16.41
C GLY A 78 3.60 8.72 17.03
N SER A 79 2.37 8.59 16.52
CA SER A 79 1.39 7.60 17.00
C SER A 79 1.67 6.15 16.54
N GLY A 80 2.67 5.95 15.67
CA GLY A 80 3.08 4.62 15.20
C GLY A 80 2.44 4.18 13.87
N LYS A 81 2.13 5.12 12.95
CA LYS A 81 1.56 4.84 11.62
C LYS A 81 2.28 3.74 10.85
N THR A 82 3.60 3.86 10.70
CA THR A 82 4.40 2.90 9.93
C THR A 82 4.35 1.52 10.60
N TYR A 83 4.42 1.44 11.93
CA TYR A 83 4.23 0.18 12.67
C TYR A 83 2.83 -0.43 12.42
N THR A 84 1.77 0.38 12.46
CA THR A 84 0.39 -0.06 12.13
C THR A 84 0.31 -0.65 10.72
N ALA A 85 1.00 -0.02 9.76
CA ALA A 85 1.04 -0.46 8.37
C ALA A 85 1.81 -1.78 8.18
N VAL A 86 2.95 -1.93 8.88
CA VAL A 86 3.73 -3.19 8.89
C VAL A 86 2.92 -4.31 9.54
N SER A 87 2.24 -4.03 10.65
CA SER A 87 1.37 -5.00 11.34
C SER A 87 0.20 -5.45 10.45
N SER A 88 -0.45 -4.51 9.76
CA SER A 88 -1.49 -4.81 8.76
C SER A 88 -0.93 -5.65 7.60
N THR A 89 0.24 -5.26 7.08
CA THR A 89 0.93 -5.99 5.99
C THR A 89 1.23 -7.43 6.38
N TYR A 90 1.73 -7.67 7.60
CA TYR A 90 1.95 -9.00 8.13
C TYR A 90 0.68 -9.86 8.11
N ARG A 91 -0.43 -9.31 8.58
CA ARG A 91 -1.71 -10.03 8.61
C ARG A 91 -2.25 -10.32 7.21
N LEU A 92 -2.12 -9.38 6.29
CA LEU A 92 -2.51 -9.56 4.89
C LEU A 92 -1.67 -10.64 4.20
N VAL A 93 -0.35 -10.63 4.39
CA VAL A 93 0.55 -11.67 3.83
C VAL A 93 0.24 -13.03 4.45
N LYS A 94 0.14 -13.11 5.78
CA LYS A 94 0.00 -14.38 6.48
C LYS A 94 -1.38 -15.02 6.34
N PHE A 95 -2.44 -14.25 6.55
CA PHE A 95 -3.80 -14.79 6.66
C PHE A 95 -4.63 -14.59 5.40
N ALA A 96 -4.37 -13.53 4.63
CA ALA A 96 -5.03 -13.30 3.35
C ALA A 96 -4.23 -13.79 2.14
N ASN A 97 -3.05 -14.39 2.36
CA ASN A 97 -2.13 -14.82 1.32
C ASN A 97 -1.89 -13.73 0.26
N ALA A 98 -1.66 -12.49 0.73
CA ALA A 98 -1.22 -11.42 -0.15
C ALA A 98 0.11 -11.84 -0.81
N ARG A 99 0.12 -11.90 -2.13
CA ARG A 99 1.29 -12.28 -2.93
C ARG A 99 2.35 -11.21 -2.80
N ARG A 100 1.96 -9.95 -2.99
CA ARG A 100 2.86 -8.81 -3.02
C ARG A 100 2.20 -7.55 -2.49
N VAL A 101 2.95 -6.82 -1.66
CA VAL A 101 2.58 -5.52 -1.13
C VAL A 101 3.61 -4.48 -1.58
N LEU A 102 3.14 -3.40 -2.19
CA LEU A 102 3.95 -2.26 -2.57
C LEU A 102 3.85 -1.18 -1.50
N PHE A 103 4.96 -0.77 -0.92
CA PHE A 103 5.05 0.32 0.03
C PHE A 103 5.66 1.54 -0.67
N LEU A 104 4.81 2.53 -0.94
CA LEU A 104 5.19 3.78 -1.58
C LEU A 104 5.49 4.84 -0.53
N VAL A 105 6.65 5.46 -0.70
CA VAL A 105 7.12 6.58 0.11
C VAL A 105 7.39 7.78 -0.78
N ASP A 106 7.36 8.96 -0.20
CA ASP A 106 7.64 10.21 -0.92
C ASP A 106 9.15 10.41 -1.21
N ARG A 107 10.02 9.85 -0.36
CA ARG A 107 11.49 10.02 -0.45
C ARG A 107 12.28 8.85 0.14
N SER A 108 13.52 8.70 -0.29
CA SER A 108 14.43 7.60 0.04
C SER A 108 14.72 7.43 1.53
N ASN A 109 14.89 8.53 2.29
CA ASN A 109 15.03 8.42 3.75
C ASN A 109 13.81 7.76 4.42
N LEU A 110 12.59 8.10 3.99
CA LEU A 110 11.37 7.45 4.52
C LEU A 110 11.35 5.96 4.16
N GLY A 111 11.74 5.61 2.92
CA GLY A 111 11.84 4.22 2.49
C GLY A 111 12.83 3.41 3.35
N ARG A 112 13.98 3.98 3.68
CA ARG A 112 14.96 3.37 4.60
C ARG A 112 14.41 3.21 6.02
N GLN A 113 13.61 4.16 6.50
CA GLN A 113 12.94 4.05 7.80
C GLN A 113 11.89 2.93 7.80
N THR A 114 11.04 2.87 6.78
CA THR A 114 10.08 1.77 6.59
C THR A 114 10.78 0.41 6.52
N LEU A 115 11.89 0.30 5.79
CA LEU A 115 12.66 -0.95 5.72
C LEU A 115 13.15 -1.37 7.12
N ARG A 116 13.68 -0.44 7.93
CA ARG A 116 14.11 -0.73 9.30
C ARG A 116 12.93 -1.20 10.16
N GLU A 117 11.75 -0.60 9.99
CA GLU A 117 10.53 -1.02 10.69
C GLU A 117 10.20 -2.48 10.38
N PHE A 118 10.22 -2.89 9.10
CA PHE A 118 10.04 -4.29 8.71
C PHE A 118 11.12 -5.22 9.30
N GLN A 119 12.38 -4.79 9.32
CA GLN A 119 13.49 -5.58 9.87
C GLN A 119 13.42 -5.76 11.39
N GLN A 120 12.78 -4.83 12.10
CA GLN A 120 12.63 -4.84 13.55
C GLN A 120 11.29 -5.42 14.01
N TYR A 121 10.29 -5.46 13.14
CA TYR A 121 8.97 -5.99 13.46
C TYR A 121 9.04 -7.48 13.83
N ILE A 122 8.64 -7.77 15.07
CA ILE A 122 8.51 -9.12 15.61
C ILE A 122 7.06 -9.55 15.47
N THR A 123 6.86 -10.72 14.86
CA THR A 123 5.52 -11.28 14.66
C THR A 123 4.89 -11.67 16.00
N PRO A 124 3.62 -11.30 16.24
CA PRO A 124 2.99 -11.44 17.55
C PRO A 124 2.69 -12.89 17.96
N ASP A 125 2.71 -13.84 17.03
CA ASP A 125 2.36 -15.24 17.23
C ASP A 125 3.54 -16.21 17.19
N ASP A 126 4.56 -15.95 16.37
CA ASP A 126 5.76 -16.79 16.24
C ASP A 126 6.99 -16.18 16.95
N GLY A 127 6.97 -14.88 17.25
CA GLY A 127 8.11 -14.19 17.88
C GLY A 127 9.33 -14.02 16.98
N ARG A 128 9.25 -14.47 15.72
CA ARG A 128 10.26 -14.27 14.67
C ARG A 128 10.13 -12.90 14.03
N LYS A 129 11.23 -12.39 13.47
CA LYS A 129 11.19 -11.13 12.71
C LYS A 129 10.46 -11.31 11.39
N PHE A 130 9.76 -10.28 10.91
CA PHE A 130 9.09 -10.31 9.60
C PHE A 130 10.04 -10.74 8.48
N THR A 131 11.25 -10.18 8.45
CA THR A 131 12.26 -10.44 7.41
C THR A 131 12.89 -11.84 7.49
N GLU A 132 12.64 -12.59 8.57
CA GLU A 132 13.02 -14.01 8.65
C GLU A 132 11.97 -14.93 8.01
N LEU A 133 10.75 -14.42 7.81
CA LEU A 133 9.62 -15.15 7.23
C LEU A 133 9.37 -14.75 5.77
N TYR A 134 9.58 -13.46 5.45
CA TYR A 134 9.20 -12.88 4.17
C TYR A 134 10.27 -11.91 3.66
N ASN A 135 10.62 -12.05 2.38
CA ASN A 135 11.58 -11.15 1.73
C ASN A 135 10.98 -9.75 1.55
N VAL A 136 11.76 -8.74 1.93
CA VAL A 136 11.45 -7.32 1.78
C VAL A 136 12.52 -6.69 0.90
N GLN A 137 12.11 -6.14 -0.24
CA GLN A 137 12.99 -5.44 -1.16
C GLN A 137 12.88 -3.93 -0.96
N TRP A 138 14.01 -3.25 -0.77
CA TRP A 138 14.13 -1.82 -1.02
C TRP A 138 14.68 -1.60 -2.43
N LEU A 139 13.92 -0.91 -3.28
CA LEU A 139 14.32 -0.64 -4.66
C LEU A 139 15.39 0.44 -4.71
N THR A 140 16.64 0.02 -4.90
CA THR A 140 17.75 0.91 -5.28
C THR A 140 17.98 0.96 -6.78
N THR A 141 17.34 0.06 -7.53
CA THR A 141 17.40 -0.02 -8.99
C THR A 141 16.01 -0.27 -9.58
N ASN A 142 15.84 -0.11 -10.89
CA ASN A 142 14.56 -0.35 -11.58
C ASN A 142 14.26 -1.85 -11.80
N THR A 143 14.58 -2.70 -10.83
CA THR A 143 14.40 -4.17 -10.92
C THR A 143 13.62 -4.70 -9.73
N LEU A 144 12.50 -5.37 -10.01
CA LEU A 144 11.68 -6.05 -9.00
C LEU A 144 12.17 -7.49 -8.79
N ASP A 145 12.42 -7.86 -7.53
CA ASP A 145 12.74 -9.24 -7.17
C ASP A 145 11.47 -10.11 -7.20
N PRO A 146 11.40 -11.18 -8.03
CA PRO A 146 10.24 -12.07 -8.15
C PRO A 146 9.79 -12.72 -6.84
N VAL A 147 10.69 -12.95 -5.87
CA VAL A 147 10.35 -13.65 -4.62
C VAL A 147 9.99 -12.73 -3.45
N SER A 148 10.16 -11.41 -3.62
CA SER A 148 9.87 -10.45 -2.56
C SER A 148 8.37 -10.30 -2.31
N ARG A 149 7.98 -10.38 -1.03
CA ARG A 149 6.58 -10.20 -0.58
C ARG A 149 6.24 -8.75 -0.36
N VAL A 150 7.22 -7.95 0.06
CA VAL A 150 7.09 -6.51 0.23
C VAL A 150 8.13 -5.84 -0.65
N CYS A 151 7.70 -4.82 -1.39
CA CYS A 151 8.56 -3.99 -2.20
C CYS A 151 8.39 -2.54 -1.74
N ILE A 152 9.48 -1.89 -1.34
CA ILE A 152 9.48 -0.51 -0.84
C ILE A 152 10.19 0.35 -1.90
N THR A 153 9.55 1.44 -2.32
CA THR A 153 10.11 2.37 -3.32
C THR A 153 9.54 3.77 -3.20
N THR A 154 10.25 4.73 -3.77
CA THR A 154 9.72 6.06 -4.02
C THR A 154 8.71 6.04 -5.16
N ILE A 155 7.77 6.98 -5.17
CA ILE A 155 6.78 7.11 -6.25
C ILE A 155 7.41 7.55 -7.58
N GLN A 156 8.50 8.33 -7.49
CA GLN A 156 9.31 8.82 -8.60
C GLN A 156 9.95 7.65 -9.34
N ARG A 157 10.56 6.72 -8.59
CA ARG A 157 11.15 5.51 -9.16
C ARG A 157 10.10 4.60 -9.76
N LEU A 158 8.98 4.39 -9.07
CA LEU A 158 7.87 3.61 -9.64
C LEU A 158 7.37 4.22 -10.95
N TYR A 159 7.22 5.54 -11.01
CA TYR A 159 6.84 6.22 -12.25
C TYR A 159 7.89 6.01 -13.35
N SER A 160 9.18 6.18 -13.07
CA SER A 160 10.26 5.91 -14.03
C SER A 160 10.17 4.48 -14.58
N MET A 161 9.97 3.50 -13.71
CA MET A 161 9.79 2.09 -14.09
C MET A 161 8.55 1.86 -14.98
N LEU A 162 7.40 2.44 -14.62
CA LEU A 162 6.17 2.30 -15.40
C LEU A 162 6.25 2.99 -16.76
N SER A 163 6.87 4.18 -16.81
CA SER A 163 7.01 4.98 -18.02
C SER A 163 8.15 4.53 -18.93
N GLY A 164 8.98 3.59 -18.48
CA GLY A 164 10.16 3.14 -19.22
C GLY A 164 11.25 4.22 -19.29
N GLU A 165 11.25 5.16 -18.35
CA GLU A 165 12.31 6.16 -18.23
C GLU A 165 13.61 5.49 -17.72
N PRO A 166 14.78 6.10 -17.99
CA PRO A 166 16.04 5.62 -17.45
C PRO A 166 16.00 5.48 -15.93
N GLU A 167 16.89 4.65 -15.41
CA GLU A 167 17.10 4.51 -13.98
C GLU A 167 17.45 5.86 -13.36
N LEU A 168 16.84 6.18 -12.22
CA LEU A 168 17.20 7.38 -11.47
C LEU A 168 18.58 7.14 -10.84
N GLU A 169 19.63 7.63 -11.50
CA GLU A 169 21.04 7.52 -11.06
C GLU A 169 21.38 8.49 -9.93
N ASP A 170 20.72 9.66 -9.90
CA ASP A 170 20.97 10.69 -8.90
C ASP A 170 20.12 10.44 -7.64
N SER A 171 20.77 9.92 -6.60
CA SER A 171 20.13 9.68 -5.31
C SER A 171 19.57 10.95 -4.67
N GLU A 172 20.08 12.14 -5.00
CA GLU A 172 19.58 13.41 -4.43
C GLU A 172 18.14 13.71 -4.89
N ILE A 173 17.77 13.30 -6.11
CA ILE A 173 16.40 13.46 -6.65
C ILE A 173 15.40 12.71 -5.76
N GLU A 174 15.77 11.52 -5.29
CA GLU A 174 14.88 10.71 -4.45
C GLU A 174 14.91 11.09 -2.97
N GLU A 175 15.88 11.91 -2.53
CA GLU A 175 15.88 12.42 -1.15
C GLU A 175 14.96 13.63 -0.96
N GLN A 176 14.65 14.34 -2.04
CA GLN A 176 13.77 15.52 -2.03
C GLN A 176 12.30 15.13 -2.24
N SER A 177 11.41 15.78 -1.51
CA SER A 177 9.98 15.69 -1.81
C SER A 177 9.69 16.41 -3.12
N VAL A 178 9.02 15.72 -4.04
CA VAL A 178 8.57 16.33 -5.30
C VAL A 178 7.53 17.44 -5.05
N PHE A 179 6.87 17.42 -3.90
CA PHE A 179 5.96 18.50 -3.50
C PHE A 179 6.68 19.83 -3.27
N ASP A 180 7.90 19.78 -2.73
CA ASP A 180 8.65 20.99 -2.36
C ASP A 180 9.29 21.66 -3.58
N THR A 181 9.50 20.92 -4.66
CA THR A 181 10.29 21.35 -5.83
C THR A 181 9.46 21.68 -7.06
N LEU A 182 8.26 21.11 -7.23
CA LEU A 182 7.44 21.34 -8.41
C LEU A 182 6.52 22.57 -8.29
N PRO A 183 6.35 23.35 -9.37
CA PRO A 183 5.30 24.37 -9.46
C PRO A 183 3.92 23.76 -9.22
N GLN A 184 3.01 24.51 -8.59
CA GLN A 184 1.65 24.05 -8.29
C GLN A 184 0.81 23.71 -9.55
N ASP A 185 1.23 24.19 -10.73
CA ASP A 185 0.52 24.03 -12.00
C ASP A 185 0.97 22.81 -12.83
N VAL A 186 1.83 21.94 -12.29
CA VAL A 186 2.23 20.72 -13.01
C VAL A 186 1.05 19.76 -13.06
N GLY A 187 0.58 19.47 -14.28
CA GLY A 187 -0.49 18.51 -14.54
C GLY A 187 -0.12 17.07 -14.17
N PRO A 188 -1.10 16.15 -14.07
CA PRO A 188 -0.86 14.76 -13.69
C PRO A 188 0.19 14.07 -14.57
N LYS A 189 1.03 13.26 -13.95
CA LYS A 189 1.98 12.38 -14.64
C LYS A 189 1.22 11.19 -15.19
N GLU A 190 1.12 11.11 -16.51
CA GLU A 190 0.45 10.02 -17.19
C GLU A 190 1.37 8.80 -17.28
N VAL A 191 0.80 7.60 -17.13
CA VAL A 191 1.52 6.35 -17.36
C VAL A 191 0.83 5.57 -18.47
N SER A 192 1.59 4.75 -19.18
CA SER A 192 1.07 3.79 -20.16
C SER A 192 1.19 2.37 -19.61
N TYR A 193 0.49 1.40 -20.22
CA TYR A 193 0.59 0.01 -19.78
C TYR A 193 1.99 -0.54 -20.05
N ASN A 194 2.65 -1.00 -18.99
CA ASN A 194 3.95 -1.65 -19.07
C ASN A 194 3.79 -3.17 -18.86
N PRO A 195 3.98 -4.01 -19.89
CA PRO A 195 3.78 -5.46 -19.76
C PRO A 195 4.79 -6.15 -18.84
N ASN A 196 5.93 -5.51 -18.53
CA ASN A 196 6.91 -6.03 -17.57
C ASN A 196 6.46 -5.82 -16.12
N ILE A 197 5.57 -4.85 -15.88
CA ILE A 197 4.99 -4.53 -14.57
C ILE A 197 3.47 -4.59 -14.75
N PRO A 198 2.87 -5.80 -14.82
CA PRO A 198 1.44 -5.95 -15.08
C PRO A 198 0.58 -5.40 -13.93
N ILE A 199 -0.69 -5.12 -14.22
CA ILE A 199 -1.59 -4.45 -13.26
C ILE A 199 -1.92 -5.33 -12.04
N GLU A 200 -1.82 -6.65 -12.18
CA GLU A 200 -1.98 -7.65 -11.11
C GLU A 200 -0.72 -7.86 -10.26
N MET A 201 0.35 -7.10 -10.49
CA MET A 201 1.64 -7.35 -9.84
C MET A 201 1.63 -7.15 -8.32
N PHE A 202 0.76 -6.29 -7.80
CA PHE A 202 0.59 -6.05 -6.36
C PHE A 202 -0.86 -6.23 -5.96
N ASP A 203 -1.09 -6.93 -4.85
CA ASP A 203 -2.44 -7.08 -4.27
C ASP A 203 -2.80 -5.88 -3.40
N PHE A 204 -1.79 -5.27 -2.76
CA PHE A 204 -1.94 -4.13 -1.87
C PHE A 204 -0.88 -3.06 -2.16
N ILE A 205 -1.28 -1.81 -2.04
CA ILE A 205 -0.41 -0.64 -2.05
C ILE A 205 -0.61 0.10 -0.74
N VAL A 206 0.48 0.37 -0.02
CA VAL A 206 0.52 1.24 1.15
C VAL A 206 1.20 2.54 0.75
N THR A 207 0.62 3.67 1.11
CA THR A 207 1.19 4.99 0.86
C THR A 207 1.35 5.70 2.21
N ASP A 208 2.59 5.99 2.63
CA ASP A 208 2.88 6.66 3.91
C ASP A 208 3.34 8.10 3.68
N GLU A 209 2.77 9.03 4.46
CA GLU A 209 2.98 10.48 4.36
C GLU A 209 2.92 11.01 2.92
N CYS A 210 2.06 10.39 2.11
CA CYS A 210 1.91 10.76 0.72
C CYS A 210 1.08 12.05 0.63
N HIS A 211 1.76 13.17 0.43
CA HIS A 211 1.19 14.51 0.39
C HIS A 211 0.23 14.71 -0.80
N ARG A 212 -0.29 15.94 -0.94
CA ARG A 212 -1.17 16.32 -2.07
C ARG A 212 -0.56 16.02 -3.44
N SER A 213 0.77 16.01 -3.56
CA SER A 213 1.49 15.64 -4.79
C SER A 213 1.10 14.24 -5.26
N ILE A 214 0.95 13.27 -4.36
CA ILE A 214 0.69 11.88 -4.76
C ILE A 214 -0.73 11.69 -5.32
N TYR A 215 -1.71 12.41 -4.77
CA TYR A 215 -3.10 12.26 -5.23
C TYR A 215 -3.47 13.17 -6.41
N ASN A 216 -2.67 14.21 -6.69
CA ASN A 216 -2.85 15.08 -7.85
C ASN A 216 -1.91 14.71 -9.00
N LEU A 217 -0.60 14.77 -8.75
CA LEU A 217 0.43 14.53 -9.75
C LEU A 217 0.55 13.04 -10.08
N TRP A 218 0.61 12.19 -9.05
CA TRP A 218 0.92 10.76 -9.21
C TRP A 218 -0.31 9.84 -9.22
N ARG A 219 -1.50 10.41 -9.40
CA ARG A 219 -2.76 9.65 -9.32
C ARG A 219 -2.79 8.43 -10.22
N GLN A 220 -2.34 8.56 -11.47
CA GLN A 220 -2.37 7.44 -12.41
C GLN A 220 -1.40 6.31 -12.01
N VAL A 221 -0.29 6.64 -11.34
CA VAL A 221 0.64 5.65 -10.78
C VAL A 221 -0.04 4.82 -9.69
N LEU A 222 -0.82 5.46 -8.80
CA LEU A 222 -1.59 4.75 -7.78
C LEU A 222 -2.77 3.95 -8.36
N GLU A 223 -3.39 4.44 -9.42
CA GLU A 223 -4.54 3.78 -10.08
C GLU A 223 -4.13 2.76 -11.15
N TYR A 224 -2.82 2.54 -11.36
CA TYR A 224 -2.28 1.62 -12.35
C TYR A 224 -2.59 0.14 -12.01
N PHE A 225 -2.38 -0.25 -10.75
CA PHE A 225 -2.54 -1.64 -10.32
C PHE A 225 -3.98 -1.98 -9.93
N ASP A 226 -4.41 -3.22 -10.17
CA ASP A 226 -5.66 -3.77 -9.62
C ASP A 226 -5.46 -4.20 -8.15
N ALA A 227 -5.20 -3.21 -7.30
CA ALA A 227 -4.81 -3.42 -5.90
C ALA A 227 -5.77 -2.74 -4.92
N PHE A 228 -5.75 -3.23 -3.67
CA PHE A 228 -6.25 -2.47 -2.53
C PHE A 228 -5.24 -1.38 -2.16
N ILE A 229 -5.70 -0.17 -1.81
CA ILE A 229 -4.86 0.97 -1.48
C ILE A 229 -5.12 1.42 -0.05
N ILE A 230 -4.06 1.49 0.75
CA ILE A 230 -4.03 1.96 2.12
C ILE A 230 -3.29 3.29 2.14
N GLY A 231 -3.98 4.38 2.46
CA GLY A 231 -3.35 5.68 2.70
C GLY A 231 -3.11 5.90 4.19
N LEU A 232 -1.94 6.41 4.54
CA LEU A 232 -1.58 6.84 5.88
C LEU A 232 -1.23 8.32 5.85
N THR A 233 -1.80 9.10 6.77
CA THR A 233 -1.48 10.54 6.86
C THR A 233 -1.80 11.08 8.24
N ALA A 234 -1.15 12.16 8.65
CA ALA A 234 -1.58 12.93 9.82
C ALA A 234 -2.65 13.98 9.49
N THR A 235 -2.70 14.47 8.24
CA THR A 235 -3.41 15.69 7.85
C THR A 235 -4.08 15.54 6.48
N PRO A 236 -5.19 14.78 6.36
CA PRO A 236 -5.80 14.53 5.08
C PRO A 236 -6.41 15.80 4.47
N SER A 237 -6.17 16.02 3.17
CA SER A 237 -6.85 17.07 2.40
C SER A 237 -8.23 16.60 1.91
N LYS A 238 -9.09 17.53 1.45
CA LYS A 238 -10.36 17.18 0.80
C LYS A 238 -10.15 16.29 -0.43
N GLN A 239 -9.10 16.54 -1.20
CA GLN A 239 -8.72 15.73 -2.36
C GLN A 239 -8.32 14.31 -1.94
N THR A 240 -7.53 14.18 -0.87
CA THR A 240 -7.16 12.89 -0.27
C THR A 240 -8.41 12.11 0.13
N LEU A 241 -9.30 12.73 0.92
CA LEU A 241 -10.58 12.11 1.31
C LEU A 241 -11.40 11.68 0.10
N GLY A 242 -11.47 12.51 -0.95
CA GLY A 242 -12.14 12.18 -2.21
C GLY A 242 -11.54 10.97 -2.92
N PHE A 243 -10.21 10.87 -3.01
CA PHE A 243 -9.52 9.73 -3.65
C PHE A 243 -9.85 8.40 -2.95
N PHE A 244 -9.95 8.42 -1.62
CA PHE A 244 -10.32 7.27 -0.79
C PHE A 244 -11.84 7.10 -0.63
N ASN A 245 -12.66 7.75 -1.44
CA ASN A 245 -14.13 7.67 -1.39
C ASN A 245 -14.72 7.97 0.00
N GLN A 246 -14.08 8.88 0.74
CA GLN A 246 -14.42 9.23 2.12
C GLN A 246 -14.38 8.03 3.10
N ASN A 247 -13.71 6.93 2.72
CA ASN A 247 -13.53 5.76 3.56
C ASN A 247 -12.36 5.98 4.54
N LEU A 248 -12.55 6.94 5.44
CA LEU A 248 -11.69 7.20 6.58
C LEU A 248 -11.96 6.13 7.64
N VAL A 249 -11.07 5.14 7.75
CA VAL A 249 -11.27 3.99 8.65
C VAL A 249 -10.79 4.29 10.07
N MET A 250 -9.95 5.30 10.26
CA MET A 250 -9.50 5.73 11.59
C MET A 250 -9.18 7.22 11.58
N GLU A 251 -9.59 7.91 12.64
CA GLU A 251 -9.15 9.26 12.96
C GLU A 251 -8.55 9.29 14.38
N TYR A 252 -7.24 9.53 14.43
CA TYR A 252 -6.48 9.74 15.66
C TYR A 252 -5.78 11.09 15.60
N SER A 253 -6.47 12.14 16.03
CA SER A 253 -5.97 13.51 15.99
C SER A 253 -4.83 13.76 16.99
N HIS A 254 -4.09 14.85 16.80
CA HIS A 254 -3.09 15.29 17.77
C HIS A 254 -3.72 15.59 19.14
N GLU A 255 -4.92 16.17 19.17
CA GLU A 255 -5.66 16.44 20.41
C GLU A 255 -5.94 15.16 21.19
N ARG A 256 -6.39 14.09 20.51
CA ARG A 256 -6.59 12.78 21.12
C ARG A 256 -5.26 12.18 21.58
N ALA A 257 -4.20 12.30 20.77
CA ALA A 257 -2.87 11.80 21.12
C ALA A 257 -2.23 12.50 22.32
N VAL A 258 -2.62 13.73 22.64
CA VAL A 258 -2.18 14.47 23.83
C VAL A 258 -3.02 14.11 25.06
N ALA A 259 -4.27 13.68 24.86
CA ALA A 259 -5.17 13.31 25.94
C ALA A 259 -4.93 11.89 26.50
N ASP A 260 -4.44 10.98 25.65
CA ASP A 260 -4.08 9.59 25.98
C ASP A 260 -2.67 9.48 26.59
#